data_AF-X0VUX3-F1
#
_entry.id   AF-X0VUX3-F1
#
_cell.length_a   1.000
_cell.length_b   1.000
_cell.length_c   1.000
_cell.angle_alpha   90.00
_cell.angle_beta   90.00
_cell.angle_gamma   90.00
#
_symmetry.space_group_name_H-M   'P 1'
#
loop_
_entity.id
_entity.type
_entity.pdbx_description
1 polymer ?
#
loop_
_entity_poly.entity_id
_entity_poly.type
_entity_poly.pdbx_seq_one_letter_code
_entity_poly.pdbx_strand_id
1 'polypeptide(L)' 'KIHGYRKEYGTDDKPFEMISVAIDAFDLDGHKKLADMGIDETCDMPWLYYGGKFSSPIGVKIDAMKRFGDEVMSKM' A
#
# COMPACT_ATOMS: atom_id res chain seq x y z
N LYS A 1 -12.85 12.40 7.79
CA LYS A 1 -13.82 12.04 8.86
C LYS A 1 -13.15 11.36 10.05
N ILE A 2 -12.26 10.39 9.84
CA ILE A 2 -11.61 9.63 10.93
C ILE A 2 -10.93 10.51 12.00
N HIS A 3 -10.15 11.53 11.62
CA HIS A 3 -9.52 12.43 12.61
C HIS A 3 -10.53 13.19 13.48
N GLY A 4 -11.72 13.51 12.93
CA GLY A 4 -12.81 14.11 13.69
C GLY A 4 -13.33 13.17 14.77
N TYR A 5 -13.57 11.90 14.43
CA TYR A 5 -14.00 10.89 15.40
C TYR A 5 -12.92 10.65 16.46
N ARG A 6 -11.65 10.63 16.08
CA ARG A 6 -10.57 10.45 17.05
C ARG A 6 -10.54 11.55 18.10
N LYS A 7 -10.73 12.80 17.67
CA LYS A 7 -10.85 13.94 18.58
C LYS A 7 -12.11 13.86 19.45
N GLU A 8 -13.25 13.48 18.87
CA GLU A 8 -14.53 13.31 19.59
C GLU A 8 -14.42 12.28 20.72
N TYR A 9 -13.74 11.16 20.47
CA TYR A 9 -13.54 10.08 21.45
C TYR A 9 -12.27 10.22 22.31
N GLY A 10 -11.51 11.32 22.19
CA GLY A 10 -10.29 11.56 22.98
C GLY A 10 -9.18 10.52 22.74
N THR A 11 -8.95 10.19 21.47
CA THR A 11 -7.92 9.23 21.01
C THR A 11 -6.98 9.82 19.95
N ASP A 12 -7.05 11.13 19.75
CA ASP A 12 -6.20 11.86 18.81
C ASP A 12 -4.74 12.00 19.30
N ASP A 13 -4.48 11.77 20.58
CA ASP A 13 -3.15 11.71 21.20
C ASP A 13 -2.49 10.32 21.18
N LYS A 14 -3.23 9.28 20.74
CA LYS A 14 -2.74 7.90 20.67
C LYS A 14 -2.12 7.58 19.30
N PRO A 15 -1.16 6.63 19.22
CA PRO A 15 -0.69 6.09 17.94
C PRO A 15 -1.85 5.54 17.12
N PHE A 16 -1.80 5.76 15.81
CA PHE A 16 -2.83 5.32 14.89
C PHE A 16 -2.26 5.32 13.48
N GLU A 17 -2.45 4.21 12.79
CA GLU A 17 -1.95 3.98 11.45
C GLU A 17 -3.13 3.84 10.48
N MET A 18 -2.98 4.40 9.29
CA MET A 18 -3.92 4.23 8.19
C MET A 18 -3.37 3.18 7.23
N ILE A 19 -4.05 2.04 7.16
CA ILE A 19 -3.70 0.93 6.28
C ILE A 19 -4.61 0.97 5.05
N SER A 20 -4.02 0.91 3.86
CA SER A 20 -4.73 0.95 2.59
C SER A 20 -4.67 -0.39 1.85
N VAL A 21 -5.79 -0.76 1.23
CA VAL A 21 -5.86 -1.81 0.19
C VAL A 21 -6.26 -1.12 -1.11
N ALA A 22 -5.41 -0.21 -1.58
CA ALA A 22 -5.69 0.58 -2.78
C ALA A 22 -5.76 -0.34 -4.01
N ILE A 23 -6.74 -0.09 -4.87
CA ILE A 23 -6.95 -0.87 -6.10
C ILE A 23 -6.55 -0.08 -7.36
N ASP A 24 -5.95 1.09 -7.19
CA ASP A 24 -5.60 2.05 -8.23
C ASP A 24 -4.18 2.64 -8.07
N ALA A 25 -3.41 2.20 -7.07
CA ALA A 25 -2.01 2.58 -6.86
C ALA A 25 -1.10 1.39 -7.16
N PHE A 26 -0.45 1.39 -8.33
CA PHE A 26 0.32 0.23 -8.81
C PHE A 26 1.82 0.47 -8.93
N ASP A 27 2.23 1.73 -9.00
CA ASP A 27 3.60 2.17 -9.26
C ASP A 27 4.08 3.15 -8.19
N LEU A 28 5.34 3.62 -8.34
CA LEU A 28 5.96 4.54 -7.40
C LEU A 28 5.14 5.82 -7.18
N ASP A 29 4.57 6.38 -8.25
CA ASP A 29 3.80 7.62 -8.15
C ASP A 29 2.46 7.39 -7.44
N GLY A 30 1.82 6.25 -7.67
CA GLY A 30 0.64 5.83 -6.92
C GLY A 30 0.91 5.70 -5.41
N HIS A 31 2.02 5.06 -5.04
CA HIS A 31 2.38 4.87 -3.63
C HIS A 31 2.80 6.18 -2.95
N LYS A 32 3.48 7.09 -3.66
CA LYS A 32 3.76 8.45 -3.16
C LYS A 32 2.48 9.23 -2.87
N LYS A 33 1.47 9.13 -3.74
CA LYS A 33 0.16 9.76 -3.49
C LYS A 33 -0.53 9.20 -2.25
N LEU A 34 -0.42 7.89 -2.00
CA LEU A 34 -0.97 7.29 -0.77
C LEU A 34 -0.26 7.83 0.47
N ALA A 35 1.07 7.92 0.44
CA ALA A 35 1.86 8.53 1.52
C ALA A 35 1.48 10.01 1.75
N ASP A 36 1.31 10.79 0.67
CA ASP A 36 0.86 12.19 0.74
C ASP A 36 -0.55 12.33 1.33
N MET A 37 -1.41 11.31 1.15
CA MET A 37 -2.73 11.23 1.78
C MET A 37 -2.68 10.80 3.26
N GLY A 38 -1.50 10.52 3.79
CA GLY A 38 -1.27 10.10 5.18
C GLY A 38 -1.42 8.60 5.42
N ILE A 39 -1.41 7.76 4.38
CA ILE A 39 -1.41 6.30 4.54
C ILE A 39 -0.04 5.85 5.06
N ASP A 40 -0.05 5.07 6.14
CA ASP A 40 1.15 4.56 6.79
C ASP A 40 1.59 3.20 6.23
N GLU A 41 0.62 2.36 5.82
CA GLU A 41 0.87 1.01 5.30
C GLU A 41 -0.03 0.67 4.10
N THR A 42 0.51 -0.10 3.16
CA THR A 42 -0.22 -0.64 2.01
C THR A 42 -0.19 -2.17 1.99
N CYS A 43 -1.34 -2.77 1.72
CA CYS A 43 -1.47 -4.20 1.50
C CYS A 43 -1.48 -4.49 0.00
N ASP A 44 -0.30 -4.79 -0.54
CA ASP A 44 -0.09 -4.95 -1.97
C ASP A 44 -0.02 -6.39 -2.44
N MET A 45 -0.41 -6.59 -3.70
CA MET A 45 -0.23 -7.84 -4.43
C MET A 45 0.42 -7.56 -5.79
N PRO A 46 1.74 -7.27 -5.83
CA PRO A 46 2.41 -6.80 -7.03
C PRO A 46 2.28 -7.68 -8.26
N TRP A 47 2.07 -8.99 -8.09
CA TRP A 47 1.82 -9.86 -9.24
C TRP A 47 0.55 -9.49 -10.01
N LEU A 48 -0.46 -8.87 -9.39
CA LEU A 48 -1.62 -8.34 -10.10
C LEU A 48 -1.27 -7.11 -10.94
N TYR A 49 -0.34 -6.28 -10.47
CA TYR A 49 0.09 -5.05 -11.16
C TYR A 49 0.86 -5.38 -12.44
N TYR A 50 1.60 -6.50 -12.41
CA TYR A 50 2.38 -6.99 -13.54
C TYR A 50 1.64 -8.04 -14.40
N GLY A 51 0.31 -8.08 -14.35
CA GLY A 51 -0.52 -8.91 -15.23
C GLY A 51 -0.66 -10.38 -14.82
N GLY A 52 -0.14 -10.76 -13.66
CA GLY A 52 -0.41 -12.04 -13.01
C GLY A 52 -1.84 -12.15 -12.46
N LYS A 53 -2.16 -13.30 -11.89
CA LYS A 53 -3.47 -13.65 -11.33
C LYS A 53 -3.32 -14.20 -9.93
N PHE A 54 -4.40 -14.26 -9.17
CA PHE A 54 -4.42 -14.96 -7.88
C PHE A 54 -3.99 -16.43 -7.99
N SER A 55 -4.31 -17.08 -9.11
CA SER A 55 -3.91 -18.46 -9.43
C SER A 55 -2.54 -18.59 -10.09
N SER A 56 -1.78 -17.50 -10.26
CA SER A 56 -0.43 -17.58 -10.83
C SER A 56 0.48 -18.50 -10.02
N PRO A 57 1.41 -19.23 -10.67
CA PRO A 57 2.42 -20.04 -9.99
C PRO A 57 3.22 -19.21 -8.98
N ILE A 58 3.68 -19.85 -7.90
CA ILE A 58 4.41 -19.16 -6.82
C ILE A 58 5.65 -18.41 -7.32
N GLY A 59 6.37 -18.96 -8.31
CA GLY A 59 7.52 -18.30 -8.93
C GLY A 59 7.18 -16.93 -9.52
N VAL A 60 6.04 -16.81 -10.22
CA VAL A 60 5.56 -15.54 -10.79
C VAL A 60 5.29 -14.52 -9.68
N LYS A 61 4.72 -14.96 -8.56
CA LYS A 61 4.46 -14.07 -7.42
C LYS A 61 5.76 -13.59 -6.78
N ILE A 62 6.73 -14.47 -6.58
CA ILE A 62 8.04 -14.14 -6.03
C ILE A 62 8.77 -13.13 -6.93
N ASP A 63 8.80 -13.36 -8.24
CA ASP A 63 9.49 -12.47 -9.18
C ASP A 63 8.81 -11.09 -9.24
N ALA A 64 7.49 -11.05 -9.18
CA ALA A 64 6.74 -9.80 -9.06
C ALA A 64 7.07 -9.04 -7.76
N MET A 65 7.17 -9.73 -6.62
CA MET A 65 7.56 -9.11 -5.35
C MET A 65 8.98 -8.51 -5.41
N LYS A 66 9.94 -9.23 -5.99
CA LYS A 66 11.31 -8.71 -6.17
C LYS A 66 11.33 -7.46 -7.05
N ARG A 67 10.65 -7.54 -8.20
CA ARG A 67 10.52 -6.41 -9.13
C ARG A 67 9.89 -5.19 -8.46
N PHE A 68 8.84 -5.38 -7.67
CA PHE A 68 8.22 -4.30 -6.91
C PHE A 68 9.14 -3.71 -5.84
N GLY A 69 9.93 -4.56 -5.17
CA GLY A 69 10.99 -4.14 -4.27
C GLY A 69 11.98 -3.19 -4.94
N ASP A 70 12.42 -3.53 -6.15
CA ASP A 70 13.38 -2.73 -6.92
C ASP A 70 12.74 -1.47 -7.54
N GLU A 71 11.53 -1.58 -8.09
CA GLU A 71 10.91 -0.49 -8.85
C GLU A 71 10.22 0.55 -7.97
N VAL A 72 9.63 0.13 -6.84
CA VAL A 72 8.80 0.95 -5.96
C VAL A 72 9.46 1.09 -4.58
N MET A 73 9.59 0.00 -3.80
CA MET A 73 9.97 0.10 -2.39
C MET A 73 11.34 0.73 -2.17
N SER A 74 12.34 0.41 -3.00
CA SER A 74 13.70 0.98 -2.89
C SER A 74 13.78 2.48 -3.23
N LYS A 75 12.72 3.04 -3.81
CA LYS A 75 12.65 4.44 -4.28
C LYS A 75 11.59 5.27 -3.56
N MET A 76 10.89 4.67 -2.59
CA MET A 76 9.95 5.35 -1.70
C MET A 76 10.70 6.25 -0.71
#